data_AF-A0A9E4IQN5-F1
#
_entry.id   AF-A0A9E4IQN5-F1
#
_cell.length_a   1.000
_cell.length_b   1.000
_cell.length_c   1.000
_cell.angle_alpha   90.00
_cell.angle_beta   90.00
_cell.angle_gamma   90.00
#
_symmetry.space_group_name_H-M   'P 1'
#
loop_
_entity.id
_entity.type
_entity.pdbx_description
1 polymer ?
#
loop_
_entity_poly.entity_id
_entity_poly.type
_entity_poly.pdbx_seq_one_letter_code
_entity_poly.pdbx_strand_id
1 'polypeptide(L)'
;MLDILVLAGLGVALLRGYRRGMLGAAAGLVVLVVGIVVGYRAGPIGQGVVESWTGSSPLTSRFIASAVVFLVVFVAGRLLISRLLALSGPLRLLDQIGGALVSATAFVLVAGFLILAIASTPYLPSSVGQVLDQSRTVALVTSEGPRFTPGISRFLGDRILESYLNLSRLSEEGPALLEGDGGADTSSARDPVGELAGPVIELLDRLVILEGDDRVEIAPAGGSVEDRPDLATELLDRLNLLRIEAGEEPLAWSAALAEIAARHGVEMYTEGYFSHVSPLTGEVTDRLAAQGIPFRVAGENLALNPTVDGVHGGLAASPGHLATMLETRFTRVGISAHEGPLGLMVVQVFTG
;
A
#
# COMPACT_ATOMS: atom_id res chain seq x y z
N MET A 1 3.27 -20.13 -20.86
CA MET A 1 3.21 -19.14 -21.98
C MET A 1 4.04 -17.89 -21.70
N LEU A 2 3.93 -17.31 -20.50
CA LEU A 2 4.67 -16.09 -20.12
C LEU A 2 6.20 -16.23 -20.24
N ASP A 3 6.78 -17.35 -19.82
CA ASP A 3 8.23 -17.59 -19.91
C ASP A 3 8.77 -17.49 -21.35
N ILE A 4 8.00 -17.99 -22.32
CA ILE A 4 8.35 -17.91 -23.75
C ILE A 4 8.32 -16.46 -24.23
N LEU A 5 7.32 -15.68 -23.78
CA LEU A 5 7.21 -14.26 -24.12
C LEU A 5 8.36 -13.45 -23.53
N VAL A 6 8.76 -13.73 -22.29
CA VAL A 6 9.90 -13.07 -21.64
C VAL A 6 11.19 -13.40 -22.38
N LEU A 7 11.43 -14.68 -22.72
CA LEU A 7 12.61 -15.09 -23.49
C LEU A 7 12.64 -14.48 -24.90
N ALA A 8 11.49 -14.44 -25.58
CA ALA A 8 11.38 -13.79 -26.88
C ALA A 8 11.66 -12.28 -26.78
N GLY A 9 11.11 -11.62 -25.76
CA GLY A 9 11.38 -10.20 -25.47
C GLY A 9 12.85 -9.94 -25.19
N LEU A 10 13.52 -10.81 -24.41
CA LEU A 10 14.95 -10.73 -24.13
C LEU A 10 15.77 -10.89 -25.42
N GLY A 11 15.41 -11.84 -26.28
CA GLY A 11 16.05 -12.01 -27.59
C GLY A 11 15.92 -10.76 -28.46
N VAL A 12 14.74 -10.13 -28.50
CA VAL A 12 14.53 -8.85 -29.20
C VAL A 12 15.35 -7.73 -28.59
N ALA A 13 15.45 -7.65 -27.26
CA ALA A 13 16.25 -6.66 -26.55
C ALA A 13 17.74 -6.80 -26.88
N LEU A 14 18.27 -8.03 -26.84
CA LEU A 14 19.65 -8.37 -27.22
C LEU A 14 19.95 -7.94 -28.66
N LEU A 15 19.10 -8.31 -29.62
CA LEU A 15 19.27 -7.95 -31.02
C LEU A 15 19.20 -6.44 -31.26
N ARG A 16 18.28 -5.74 -30.60
CA ARG A 16 18.17 -4.27 -30.70
C ARG A 16 19.38 -3.58 -30.09
N GLY A 17 19.87 -4.07 -28.96
CA GLY A 17 21.08 -3.56 -28.30
C GLY A 17 22.32 -3.76 -29.17
N TYR A 18 22.49 -4.97 -29.71
CA TYR A 18 23.57 -5.31 -30.63
C TYR A 18 23.62 -4.37 -31.84
N ARG A 19 22.45 -4.04 -32.42
CA ARG A 19 22.35 -3.13 -33.57
C ARG A 19 22.56 -1.66 -33.23
N ARG A 20 22.30 -1.24 -31.99
CA ARG A 20 22.41 0.16 -31.55
C ARG A 20 23.76 0.51 -30.94
N GLY A 21 24.53 -0.48 -30.52
CA GLY A 21 25.76 -0.27 -29.76
C GLY A 21 25.51 0.15 -28.31
N MET A 22 26.58 0.20 -27.52
CA MET A 22 26.57 0.48 -26.09
C MET A 22 26.06 1.89 -25.80
N LEU A 23 26.53 2.88 -26.57
CA LEU A 23 26.11 4.27 -26.37
C LEU A 23 24.61 4.45 -26.61
N GLY A 24 24.07 3.83 -27.68
CA GLY A 24 22.65 3.88 -27.98
C GLY A 24 21.79 3.12 -26.97
N ALA A 25 22.27 1.98 -26.48
CA ALA A 25 21.61 1.23 -25.42
C ALA A 25 21.60 2.01 -24.10
N ALA A 26 22.74 2.58 -23.69
CA ALA A 26 22.88 3.35 -22.45
C ALA A 26 22.05 4.64 -22.48
N ALA A 27 22.08 5.39 -23.57
CA ALA A 27 21.25 6.58 -23.72
C ALA A 27 19.75 6.22 -23.66
N GLY A 28 19.36 5.12 -24.31
CA GLY A 28 17.99 4.61 -24.25
C GLY A 28 17.55 4.22 -22.83
N LEU A 29 18.44 3.66 -22.02
CA LEU A 29 18.20 3.35 -20.61
C LEU A 29 18.05 4.63 -19.78
N VAL A 30 18.90 5.63 -20.00
CA VAL A 30 18.78 6.93 -19.32
C VAL A 30 17.43 7.58 -19.60
N VAL A 31 16.97 7.59 -20.86
CA VAL A 31 15.65 8.14 -21.19
C VAL A 31 14.50 7.36 -20.57
N LEU A 32 14.62 6.03 -20.45
CA LEU A 32 13.66 5.22 -19.73
C LEU A 32 13.58 5.64 -18.26
N VAL A 33 14.73 5.70 -17.57
CA VAL A 33 14.80 6.04 -16.14
C VAL A 33 14.30 7.46 -15.89
N VAL A 34 14.77 8.43 -16.66
CA VAL A 34 14.30 9.83 -16.57
C VAL A 34 12.80 9.91 -16.83
N GLY A 35 12.31 9.19 -17.84
CA GLY A 35 10.88 9.11 -18.12
C GLY A 35 10.09 8.61 -16.91
N ILE A 36 10.53 7.52 -16.25
CA ILE A 36 9.84 6.94 -15.10
C ILE A 36 9.82 7.94 -13.95
N VAL A 37 10.96 8.55 -13.62
CA VAL A 37 11.08 9.51 -12.52
C VAL A 37 10.22 10.74 -12.78
N VAL A 38 10.30 11.33 -13.98
CA VAL A 38 9.50 12.51 -14.34
C VAL A 38 8.02 12.17 -14.38
N GLY A 39 7.64 11.02 -14.94
CA GLY A 39 6.27 10.54 -14.96
C GLY A 39 5.68 10.43 -13.56
N TYR A 40 6.39 9.74 -12.66
CA TYR A 40 5.97 9.59 -11.26
C TYR A 40 5.84 10.93 -10.53
N ARG A 41 6.85 11.79 -10.65
CA ARG A 41 6.90 13.11 -9.98
C ARG A 41 5.83 14.08 -10.49
N ALA A 42 5.50 14.03 -11.77
CA ALA A 42 4.53 14.93 -12.40
C ALA A 42 3.10 14.39 -12.35
N GLY A 43 2.90 13.12 -11.98
CA GLY A 43 1.59 12.48 -11.86
C GLY A 43 0.55 13.30 -11.08
N PRO A 44 0.87 13.79 -9.86
CA PRO A 44 -0.05 14.63 -9.09
C PRO A 44 -0.47 15.92 -9.81
N ILE A 45 0.40 16.50 -10.63
CA ILE A 45 0.11 17.73 -11.38
C ILE A 45 -0.96 17.48 -12.45
N GLY A 46 -0.91 16.33 -13.13
CA GLY A 46 -1.86 15.96 -14.17
C GLY A 46 -3.14 15.28 -13.66
N GLN A 47 -3.18 14.94 -12.37
CA GLN A 47 -4.24 14.14 -11.78
C GLN A 47 -5.63 14.78 -11.96
N GLY A 48 -5.80 16.05 -11.57
CA GLY A 48 -7.11 16.72 -11.66
C GLY A 48 -7.64 16.86 -13.10
N VAL A 49 -6.74 16.95 -14.09
CA VAL A 49 -7.14 16.94 -15.51
C VAL A 49 -7.70 15.58 -15.89
N VAL A 50 -7.02 14.49 -15.51
CA VAL A 50 -7.48 13.13 -15.80
C VAL A 50 -8.81 12.86 -15.10
N GLU A 51 -8.93 13.18 -13.81
CA GLU A 51 -10.18 13.04 -13.04
C GLU A 51 -11.34 13.73 -13.74
N SER A 52 -11.15 14.96 -14.21
CA SER A 52 -12.20 15.74 -14.88
C SER A 52 -12.70 15.11 -16.19
N TRP A 53 -11.86 14.30 -16.86
CA TRP A 53 -12.19 13.70 -18.15
C TRP A 53 -12.70 12.27 -18.03
N THR A 54 -12.16 11.50 -17.09
CA THR A 54 -12.45 10.07 -16.94
C THR A 54 -13.46 9.77 -15.84
N GLY A 55 -13.63 10.69 -14.87
CA GLY A 55 -14.40 10.43 -13.64
C GLY A 55 -13.77 9.35 -12.75
N SER A 56 -12.51 8.99 -12.98
CA SER A 56 -11.81 7.98 -12.17
C SER A 56 -11.37 8.51 -10.82
N SER A 57 -11.16 7.61 -9.85
CA SER A 57 -10.68 7.96 -8.52
C SER A 57 -9.33 8.70 -8.55
N PRO A 58 -9.00 9.49 -7.51
CA PRO A 58 -7.76 10.25 -7.44
C PRO A 58 -6.50 9.42 -7.68
N LEU A 59 -6.44 8.25 -7.04
CA LEU A 59 -5.32 7.33 -7.18
C LEU A 59 -5.18 6.82 -8.62
N THR A 60 -6.27 6.36 -9.23
CA THR A 60 -6.28 5.86 -10.61
C THR A 60 -5.91 6.97 -11.60
N SER A 61 -6.44 8.18 -11.39
CA SER A 61 -6.14 9.35 -12.21
C SER A 61 -4.69 9.78 -12.12
N ARG A 62 -4.07 9.73 -10.93
CA ARG A 62 -2.64 9.97 -10.72
C ARG A 62 -1.77 8.94 -11.46
N PHE A 63 -2.13 7.66 -11.41
CA PHE A 63 -1.43 6.60 -12.15
C PHE A 63 -1.50 6.82 -13.65
N ILE A 64 -2.70 7.13 -14.17
CA ILE A 64 -2.89 7.43 -15.60
C ILE A 64 -2.09 8.67 -16.00
N ALA A 65 -2.15 9.75 -15.22
CA ALA A 65 -1.37 10.96 -15.46
C ALA A 65 0.14 10.67 -15.48
N SER A 66 0.62 9.87 -14.53
CA SER A 66 2.03 9.46 -14.46
C SER A 66 2.46 8.67 -15.70
N ALA A 67 1.62 7.74 -16.16
CA ALA A 67 1.86 6.93 -17.35
C ALA A 67 1.87 7.77 -18.64
N VAL A 68 0.97 8.75 -18.75
CA VAL A 68 0.91 9.68 -19.88
C VAL A 68 2.18 10.54 -19.93
N VAL A 69 2.58 11.16 -18.80
CA VAL A 69 3.80 11.97 -18.74
C VAL A 69 5.03 11.13 -19.05
N PHE A 70 5.13 9.92 -18.47
CA PHE A 70 6.17 8.96 -18.79
C PHE A 70 6.27 8.73 -20.31
N LEU A 71 5.14 8.42 -20.96
CA LEU A 71 5.11 8.11 -22.40
C LEU A 71 5.59 9.31 -23.24
N VAL A 72 5.15 10.52 -22.90
CA VAL A 72 5.56 11.76 -23.58
C VAL A 72 7.07 11.96 -23.46
N VAL A 73 7.61 11.92 -22.24
CA VAL A 73 9.05 12.11 -21.99
C VAL A 73 9.87 11.01 -22.67
N PHE A 74 9.41 9.78 -22.60
CA PHE A 74 10.08 8.62 -23.20
C PHE A 74 10.15 8.73 -24.72
N VAL A 75 9.04 9.07 -25.37
CA VAL A 75 8.97 9.25 -26.83
C VAL A 75 9.83 10.44 -27.27
N ALA A 76 9.70 11.58 -26.60
CA ALA A 76 10.51 12.77 -26.90
C ALA A 76 12.01 12.51 -26.72
N GLY A 77 12.40 11.87 -25.62
CA GLY A 77 13.78 11.48 -25.35
C GLY A 77 14.33 10.49 -26.39
N ARG A 78 13.53 9.50 -26.80
CA ARG A 78 13.89 8.55 -27.87
C ARG A 78 14.13 9.25 -29.20
N LEU A 79 13.26 10.19 -29.57
CA LEU A 79 13.42 10.99 -30.79
C LEU A 79 14.69 11.84 -30.72
N LEU A 80 14.93 12.51 -29.60
CA LEU A 80 16.12 13.34 -29.40
C LEU A 80 17.41 12.51 -29.50
N ILE A 81 17.50 11.39 -28.78
CA ILE A 81 18.65 10.49 -28.82
C ILE A 81 18.89 9.95 -30.23
N SER A 82 17.82 9.56 -30.94
CA SER A 82 17.97 9.02 -32.30
C SER A 82 18.62 10.04 -33.26
N ARG A 83 18.36 11.34 -33.08
CA ARG A 83 18.99 12.41 -33.84
C ARG A 83 20.45 12.63 -33.45
N LEU A 84 20.74 12.61 -32.15
CA LEU A 84 22.10 12.82 -31.63
C LEU A 84 23.06 11.69 -32.02
N LEU A 85 22.56 10.44 -32.04
CA LEU A 85 23.36 9.26 -32.37
C LEU A 85 23.48 8.99 -33.86
N ALA A 86 22.71 9.66 -34.72
CA ALA A 86 22.79 9.52 -36.17
C ALA A 86 24.16 9.95 -36.77
N LEU A 87 25.02 10.58 -35.95
CA LEU A 87 26.36 11.03 -36.31
C LEU A 87 27.47 10.01 -35.99
N SER A 88 27.11 8.84 -35.45
CA SER A 88 28.07 7.83 -35.01
C SER A 88 28.55 6.98 -36.20
N GLY A 89 29.86 6.80 -36.34
CA GLY A 89 30.46 5.89 -37.33
C GLY A 89 30.11 4.41 -37.10
N PRO A 90 30.65 3.49 -37.92
CA PRO A 90 30.32 2.06 -37.83
C PRO A 90 30.68 1.46 -36.46
N LEU A 91 29.79 0.62 -35.92
CA LEU A 91 29.94 0.01 -34.60
C LEU A 91 31.07 -1.03 -34.59
N ARG A 92 31.87 -1.02 -33.52
CA ARG A 92 32.87 -2.06 -33.25
C ARG A 92 32.21 -3.27 -32.57
N LEU A 93 32.80 -4.45 -32.69
CA LEU A 93 32.26 -5.67 -32.07
C LEU A 93 32.04 -5.52 -30.55
N LEU A 94 32.99 -4.92 -29.83
CA LEU A 94 32.87 -4.65 -28.39
C LEU A 94 31.69 -3.72 -28.06
N ASP A 95 31.43 -2.74 -28.92
CA ASP A 95 30.33 -1.79 -28.74
C ASP A 95 28.97 -2.47 -28.99
N GLN A 96 28.89 -3.37 -29.96
CA GLN A 96 27.70 -4.18 -30.23
C GLN A 96 27.42 -5.15 -29.07
N ILE A 97 28.43 -5.86 -28.58
CA ILE A 97 28.29 -6.76 -27.42
C ILE A 97 27.87 -5.96 -26.18
N GLY A 98 28.51 -4.81 -25.93
CA GLY A 98 28.14 -3.92 -24.83
C GLY A 98 26.69 -3.43 -24.94
N GLY A 99 26.24 -3.05 -26.14
CA GLY A 99 24.87 -2.65 -26.41
C GLY A 99 23.85 -3.75 -26.16
N ALA A 100 24.17 -4.99 -26.55
CA ALA A 100 23.34 -6.15 -26.27
C ALA A 100 23.20 -6.40 -24.77
N LEU A 101 24.32 -6.34 -24.03
CA LEU A 101 24.33 -6.56 -22.58
C LEU A 101 23.50 -5.50 -21.84
N VAL A 102 23.73 -4.21 -22.14
CA VAL A 102 22.97 -3.10 -21.52
C VAL A 102 21.47 -3.24 -21.80
N SER A 103 21.10 -3.60 -23.04
CA SER A 103 19.69 -3.76 -23.40
C SER A 103 19.04 -4.98 -22.74
N ALA A 104 19.79 -6.07 -22.58
CA ALA A 104 19.34 -7.25 -21.85
C ALA A 104 19.13 -6.94 -20.36
N THR A 105 20.08 -6.27 -19.70
CA THR A 105 19.95 -5.84 -18.31
C THR A 105 18.75 -4.92 -18.14
N ALA A 106 18.59 -3.92 -19.01
CA ALA A 106 17.43 -3.02 -18.99
C ALA A 106 16.12 -3.78 -19.15
N PHE A 107 16.06 -4.74 -20.08
CA PHE A 107 14.86 -5.56 -20.29
C PHE A 107 14.52 -6.40 -19.05
N VAL A 108 15.51 -7.06 -18.45
CA VAL A 108 15.31 -7.88 -17.24
C VAL A 108 14.78 -7.02 -16.09
N LEU A 109 15.36 -5.83 -15.87
CA LEU A 109 14.90 -4.92 -14.82
C LEU A 109 13.46 -4.46 -15.03
N VAL A 110 13.11 -4.05 -16.26
CA VAL A 110 11.76 -3.58 -16.59
C VAL A 110 10.74 -4.72 -16.55
N ALA A 111 11.06 -5.85 -17.16
CA ALA A 111 10.18 -7.01 -17.18
C ALA A 111 9.98 -7.56 -15.77
N GLY A 112 11.05 -7.64 -14.97
CA GLY A 112 10.98 -8.02 -13.56
C GLY A 112 10.10 -7.08 -12.75
N PHE A 113 10.27 -5.76 -12.89
CA PHE A 113 9.41 -4.78 -12.22
C PHE A 113 7.93 -4.91 -12.63
N LEU A 114 7.64 -5.07 -13.93
CA LEU A 114 6.27 -5.23 -14.42
C LEU A 114 5.64 -6.55 -13.94
N ILE A 115 6.39 -7.64 -13.97
CA ILE A 115 5.96 -8.94 -13.45
C ILE A 115 5.66 -8.82 -11.97
N LEU A 116 6.55 -8.18 -11.21
CA LEU A 116 6.36 -7.95 -9.79
C LEU A 116 5.09 -7.14 -9.56
N ALA A 117 4.91 -6.00 -10.23
CA ALA A 117 3.73 -5.15 -10.10
C ALA A 117 2.40 -5.86 -10.48
N ILE A 118 2.41 -6.71 -11.51
CA ILE A 118 1.23 -7.48 -11.92
C ILE A 118 0.94 -8.60 -10.92
N ALA A 119 1.94 -9.41 -10.55
CA ALA A 119 1.77 -10.52 -9.59
C ALA A 119 1.33 -10.02 -8.21
N SER A 120 1.73 -8.81 -7.90
CA SER A 120 1.31 -8.03 -6.76
C SER A 120 -0.19 -7.69 -6.76
N THR A 121 -0.82 -7.48 -7.92
CA THR A 121 -2.17 -6.89 -8.04
C THR A 121 -3.24 -7.75 -7.37
N PRO A 122 -3.99 -7.24 -6.37
CA PRO A 122 -5.09 -7.98 -5.78
C PRO A 122 -6.20 -8.18 -6.82
N TYR A 123 -6.87 -9.33 -6.78
CA TYR A 123 -8.03 -9.67 -7.62
C TYR A 123 -7.75 -9.72 -9.13
N LEU A 124 -6.65 -10.38 -9.53
CA LEU A 124 -6.44 -10.71 -10.95
C LEU A 124 -7.55 -11.63 -11.46
N PRO A 125 -8.03 -11.45 -12.71
CA PRO A 125 -8.90 -12.43 -13.35
C PRO A 125 -8.28 -13.83 -13.30
N SER A 126 -9.07 -14.86 -13.03
CA SER A 126 -8.59 -16.24 -12.83
C SER A 126 -7.73 -16.77 -13.99
N SER A 127 -8.03 -16.33 -15.21
CA SER A 127 -7.24 -16.64 -16.41
C SER A 127 -5.83 -16.04 -16.38
N VAL A 128 -5.65 -14.89 -15.75
CA VAL A 128 -4.36 -14.22 -15.59
C VAL A 128 -3.58 -14.86 -14.43
N GLY A 129 -4.23 -15.10 -13.29
CA GLY A 129 -3.63 -15.78 -12.14
C GLY A 129 -3.01 -17.13 -12.52
N GLN A 130 -3.77 -18.01 -13.20
CA GLN A 130 -3.24 -19.30 -13.66
C GLN A 130 -2.01 -19.20 -14.56
N VAL A 131 -1.93 -18.15 -15.41
CA VAL A 131 -0.77 -17.95 -16.29
C VAL A 131 0.47 -17.51 -15.49
N LEU A 132 0.27 -16.74 -14.41
CA LEU A 132 1.33 -16.30 -13.52
C LEU A 132 1.84 -17.46 -12.64
N ASP A 133 0.93 -18.23 -12.03
CA ASP A 133 1.27 -19.34 -11.14
C ASP A 133 2.08 -20.44 -11.85
N GLN A 134 1.84 -20.63 -13.15
CA GLN A 134 2.55 -21.62 -13.97
C GLN A 134 3.90 -21.11 -14.49
N SER A 135 4.27 -19.85 -14.27
CA SER A 135 5.48 -19.24 -14.83
C SER A 135 6.67 -19.37 -13.89
N ARG A 136 7.75 -19.98 -14.39
CA ARG A 136 9.03 -20.05 -13.66
C ARG A 136 9.65 -18.67 -13.48
N THR A 137 9.48 -17.79 -14.48
CA THR A 137 9.96 -16.42 -14.42
C THR A 137 9.29 -15.66 -13.28
N VAL A 138 7.97 -15.80 -13.13
CA VAL A 138 7.22 -15.16 -12.04
C VAL A 138 7.74 -15.64 -10.70
N ALA A 139 7.83 -16.95 -10.49
CA ALA A 139 8.36 -17.52 -9.25
C ALA A 139 9.80 -17.03 -8.90
N LEU A 140 10.67 -16.90 -9.91
CA LEU A 140 12.02 -16.36 -9.72
C LEU A 140 11.99 -14.88 -9.34
N VAL A 141 11.17 -14.07 -10.01
CA VAL A 141 11.07 -12.63 -9.77
C VAL A 141 10.41 -12.34 -8.41
N THR A 142 9.38 -13.10 -8.01
CA THR A 142 8.70 -12.91 -6.73
C THR A 142 9.56 -13.36 -5.55
N SER A 143 10.32 -14.45 -5.69
CA SER A 143 11.25 -14.91 -4.65
C SER A 143 12.44 -13.96 -4.43
N GLU A 144 12.94 -13.32 -5.50
CA GLU A 144 14.07 -12.39 -5.44
C GLU A 144 13.65 -10.93 -5.23
N GLY A 145 12.42 -10.57 -5.59
CA GLY A 145 11.87 -9.21 -5.54
C GLY A 145 12.15 -8.44 -4.24
N PRO A 146 11.94 -9.06 -3.06
CA PRO A 146 12.20 -8.41 -1.77
C PRO A 146 13.62 -7.92 -1.54
N ARG A 147 14.62 -8.52 -2.19
CA ARG A 147 16.01 -8.07 -2.07
C ARG A 147 16.23 -6.70 -2.71
N PHE A 148 15.39 -6.33 -3.69
CA PHE A 148 15.53 -5.10 -4.47
C PHE A 148 14.58 -3.99 -4.01
N THR A 149 13.53 -4.34 -3.26
CA THR A 149 12.51 -3.41 -2.76
C THR A 149 13.08 -2.18 -2.03
N PRO A 150 14.02 -2.32 -1.06
CA PRO A 150 14.56 -1.15 -0.34
C PRO A 150 15.39 -0.23 -1.24
N GLY A 151 15.99 -0.76 -2.30
CA GLY A 151 16.72 0.03 -3.28
C GLY A 151 15.79 0.84 -4.17
N ILE A 152 14.68 0.23 -4.60
CA ILE A 152 13.67 0.87 -5.43
C ILE A 152 12.89 1.92 -4.64
N SER A 153 12.53 1.65 -3.38
CA SER A 153 11.82 2.60 -2.51
C SER A 153 12.65 3.88 -2.27
N ARG A 154 13.95 3.73 -1.95
CA ARG A 154 14.89 4.87 -1.85
C ARG A 154 15.05 5.63 -3.16
N PHE A 155 15.07 4.94 -4.29
CA PHE A 155 15.27 5.54 -5.60
C PHE A 155 14.05 6.34 -6.09
N LEU A 156 12.85 5.79 -5.90
CA LEU A 156 11.59 6.46 -6.27
C LEU A 156 11.19 7.53 -5.24
N GLY A 157 11.75 7.48 -4.04
CA GLY A 157 11.51 8.43 -2.95
C GLY A 157 10.17 8.20 -2.25
N ASP A 158 9.64 6.98 -2.31
CA ASP A 158 8.35 6.64 -1.72
C ASP A 158 8.33 5.19 -1.21
N ARG A 159 7.75 4.95 -0.02
CA ARG A 159 7.71 3.63 0.64
C ARG A 159 6.60 2.71 0.09
N ILE A 160 5.81 3.18 -0.88
CA ILE A 160 4.63 2.50 -1.42
C ILE A 160 4.93 1.06 -1.91
N LEU A 161 6.03 0.85 -2.63
CA LEU A 161 6.40 -0.49 -3.12
C LEU A 161 6.84 -1.45 -2.00
N GLU A 162 7.37 -0.90 -0.91
CA GLU A 162 7.83 -1.63 0.26
C GLU A 162 6.65 -2.09 1.11
N SER A 163 5.66 -1.22 1.31
CA SER A 163 4.36 -1.57 1.90
C SER A 163 3.65 -2.64 1.08
N TYR A 164 3.61 -2.47 -0.24
CA TYR A 164 2.94 -3.39 -1.15
C TYR A 164 3.51 -4.82 -1.12
N LEU A 165 4.83 -4.97 -1.16
CA LEU A 165 5.48 -6.28 -1.18
C LEU A 165 5.47 -6.97 0.19
N ASN A 166 5.32 -6.20 1.27
CA ASN A 166 5.07 -6.75 2.59
C ASN A 166 3.62 -7.25 2.72
N LEU A 167 2.64 -6.61 2.05
CA LEU A 167 1.25 -7.09 2.00
C LEU A 167 1.10 -8.44 1.28
N SER A 168 1.80 -8.67 0.16
CA SER A 168 1.70 -9.93 -0.58
C SER A 168 2.28 -11.12 0.19
N ARG A 169 3.31 -10.90 1.01
CA ARG A 169 3.92 -11.93 1.86
C ARG A 169 3.01 -12.35 3.00
N LEU A 170 2.35 -11.37 3.63
CA LEU A 170 1.38 -11.63 4.70
C LEU A 170 0.14 -12.36 4.18
N SER A 171 -0.19 -12.21 2.89
CA SER A 171 -1.27 -12.97 2.21
C SER A 171 -0.87 -14.41 1.83
N GLU A 172 0.42 -14.71 1.63
CA GLU A 172 0.90 -16.06 1.28
C GLU A 172 1.22 -16.92 2.53
N GLU A 173 1.48 -16.32 3.68
CA GLU A 173 1.84 -17.02 4.93
C GLU A 173 0.65 -17.48 5.80
N GLY A 174 -0.59 -17.37 5.33
CA GLY A 174 -1.76 -18.01 5.93
C GLY A 174 -2.49 -18.94 4.94
N PRO A 175 -2.97 -20.16 5.30
CA PRO A 175 -2.99 -20.85 6.59
C PRO A 175 -2.13 -22.14 6.55
N ALA A 176 -0.91 -22.09 7.10
CA ALA A 176 -0.05 -23.29 7.25
C ALA A 176 0.15 -23.72 8.71
N LEU A 177 -0.65 -23.19 9.65
CA LEU A 177 -0.50 -23.46 11.09
C LEU A 177 -1.65 -24.29 11.71
N LEU A 178 -2.47 -24.96 10.90
CA LEU A 178 -3.59 -25.79 11.40
C LEU A 178 -3.55 -27.25 10.90
N GLU A 179 -2.37 -27.83 10.69
CA GLU A 179 -2.26 -29.29 10.57
C GLU A 179 -1.20 -29.83 11.56
N GLY A 180 -1.70 -30.31 12.69
CA GLY A 180 -0.91 -30.91 13.76
C GLY A 180 -1.77 -31.65 14.77
N ASP A 181 -2.07 -32.91 14.43
CA ASP A 181 -2.27 -34.10 15.28
C ASP A 181 -3.28 -34.08 16.46
N GLY A 182 -4.15 -35.10 16.48
CA GLY A 182 -4.92 -35.49 17.66
C GLY A 182 -6.39 -35.82 17.37
N GLY A 183 -6.68 -37.07 17.03
CA GLY A 183 -8.06 -37.54 16.87
C GLY A 183 -8.84 -37.63 18.19
N ALA A 184 -10.13 -37.29 18.15
CA ALA A 184 -11.14 -37.81 19.06
C ALA A 184 -12.57 -37.59 18.50
N ASP A 185 -13.26 -38.72 18.36
CA ASP A 185 -14.70 -38.97 18.49
C ASP A 185 -15.71 -38.18 17.64
N THR A 186 -16.36 -38.91 16.72
CA THR A 186 -17.46 -38.46 15.87
C THR A 186 -18.76 -39.09 16.36
N SER A 187 -19.41 -38.53 17.37
CA SER A 187 -20.87 -38.59 17.50
C SER A 187 -21.39 -37.60 18.55
N SER A 188 -22.47 -36.89 18.21
CA SER A 188 -23.26 -36.02 19.08
C SER A 188 -22.68 -34.62 19.41
N ALA A 189 -22.68 -33.74 18.42
CA ALA A 189 -22.88 -32.31 18.69
C ALA A 189 -23.68 -31.71 17.55
N ARG A 190 -24.76 -31.01 17.90
CA ARG A 190 -25.60 -30.26 16.97
C ARG A 190 -24.73 -29.33 16.15
N ASP A 191 -24.92 -29.39 14.83
CA ASP A 191 -24.30 -28.52 13.84
C ASP A 191 -24.63 -27.04 14.14
N PRO A 192 -23.70 -26.22 14.65
CA PRO A 192 -23.94 -24.79 14.87
C PRO A 192 -23.61 -23.97 13.62
N VAL A 193 -23.16 -24.60 12.52
CA VAL A 193 -22.69 -23.88 11.32
C VAL A 193 -23.84 -23.62 10.32
N GLY A 194 -25.02 -24.16 10.57
CA GLY A 194 -26.19 -24.02 9.68
C GLY A 194 -27.00 -22.71 9.80
N GLU A 195 -26.76 -21.87 10.82
CA GLU A 195 -27.64 -20.72 11.12
C GLU A 195 -26.94 -19.35 11.17
N LEU A 196 -25.73 -19.24 10.60
CA LEU A 196 -24.99 -17.97 10.44
C LEU A 196 -24.51 -17.72 8.99
N ALA A 197 -25.24 -18.26 7.99
CA ALA A 197 -24.93 -18.08 6.56
C ALA A 197 -25.30 -16.69 5.99
N GLY A 198 -25.20 -15.67 6.84
CA GLY A 198 -25.22 -14.24 6.56
C GLY A 198 -25.06 -13.54 7.91
N PRO A 199 -24.39 -12.39 8.08
CA PRO A 199 -23.52 -11.57 7.21
C PRO A 199 -22.01 -11.89 7.38
N VAL A 200 -21.64 -13.13 7.75
CA VAL A 200 -20.25 -13.46 8.14
C VAL A 200 -19.28 -13.57 6.95
N ILE A 201 -19.77 -13.86 5.74
CA ILE A 201 -18.92 -13.86 4.53
C ILE A 201 -18.49 -12.44 4.11
N GLU A 202 -19.15 -11.41 4.63
CA GLU A 202 -18.76 -10.02 4.42
C GLU A 202 -17.64 -9.58 5.36
N LEU A 203 -17.07 -10.46 6.20
CA LEU A 203 -16.08 -10.11 7.24
C LEU A 203 -14.61 -10.19 6.79
N LEU A 204 -14.31 -10.91 5.71
CA LEU A 204 -12.93 -11.15 5.26
C LEU A 204 -12.36 -10.02 4.37
N ASP A 205 -13.15 -8.97 4.13
CA ASP A 205 -12.76 -7.73 3.41
C ASP A 205 -12.93 -6.46 4.29
N ARG A 206 -13.15 -6.59 5.61
CA ARG A 206 -13.68 -5.50 6.45
C ARG A 206 -12.64 -4.53 6.99
N LEU A 207 -12.54 -3.39 6.32
CA LEU A 207 -12.48 -2.11 7.00
C LEU A 207 -13.75 -1.92 7.85
N VAL A 208 -13.62 -1.93 9.18
CA VAL A 208 -14.69 -1.44 10.06
C VAL A 208 -14.39 0.02 10.38
N ILE A 209 -15.19 0.90 9.78
CA ILE A 209 -15.24 2.33 10.09
C ILE A 209 -16.57 2.58 10.74
N LEU A 210 -16.54 3.12 11.96
CA LEU A 210 -17.74 3.50 12.68
C LEU A 210 -17.96 5.00 12.53
N GLU A 211 -19.05 5.38 11.87
CA GLU A 211 -19.52 6.77 11.88
C GLU A 211 -20.60 6.91 12.96
N GLY A 212 -20.38 7.77 13.96
CA GLY A 212 -21.36 8.05 15.02
C GLY A 212 -21.30 7.08 16.21
N ASP A 213 -22.41 6.95 16.95
CA ASP A 213 -22.47 6.22 18.23
C ASP A 213 -22.74 4.72 18.07
N ASP A 214 -22.57 4.18 16.87
CA ASP A 214 -22.82 2.78 16.56
C ASP A 214 -21.80 1.87 17.27
N ARG A 215 -22.28 0.71 17.74
CA ARG A 215 -21.47 -0.30 18.43
C ARG A 215 -21.51 -1.61 17.66
N VAL A 216 -20.33 -2.16 17.40
CA VAL A 216 -20.15 -3.50 16.82
C VAL A 216 -19.59 -4.43 17.89
N GLU A 217 -20.30 -5.52 18.19
CA GLU A 217 -19.73 -6.58 19.03
C GLU A 217 -18.68 -7.36 18.23
N ILE A 218 -17.53 -7.59 18.84
CA ILE A 218 -16.42 -8.34 18.26
C ILE A 218 -16.00 -9.47 19.21
N ALA A 219 -15.35 -10.51 18.69
CA ALA A 219 -14.82 -11.55 19.55
C ALA A 219 -13.74 -10.95 20.48
N PRO A 220 -13.86 -11.08 21.81
CA PRO A 220 -12.85 -10.60 22.74
C PRO A 220 -11.49 -11.25 22.46
N ALA A 221 -10.42 -10.48 22.56
CA ALA A 221 -9.07 -11.00 22.46
C ALA A 221 -8.76 -11.89 23.69
N GLY A 222 -8.77 -13.21 23.52
CA GLY A 222 -8.43 -14.18 24.57
C GLY A 222 -6.93 -14.24 24.94
N GLY A 223 -6.12 -13.23 24.55
CA GLY A 223 -4.65 -13.21 24.62
C GLY A 223 -4.04 -11.82 24.36
N SER A 224 -2.71 -11.74 24.23
CA SER A 224 -1.93 -10.49 24.21
C SER A 224 -2.25 -9.59 23.01
N VAL A 225 -3.01 -8.53 23.25
CA VAL A 225 -3.04 -7.33 22.41
C VAL A 225 -1.65 -6.73 22.40
N GLU A 226 -0.97 -6.74 21.25
CA GLU A 226 0.39 -6.24 21.12
C GLU A 226 0.38 -4.75 20.77
N ASP A 227 1.14 -3.95 21.52
CA ASP A 227 1.31 -2.53 21.23
C ASP A 227 2.28 -2.34 20.05
N ARG A 228 1.88 -1.52 19.07
CA ARG A 228 2.60 -1.27 17.82
C ARG A 228 2.93 0.22 17.65
N PRO A 229 3.82 0.79 18.48
CA PRO A 229 4.16 2.22 18.44
C PRO A 229 4.87 2.65 17.15
N ASP A 230 5.53 1.70 16.46
CA ASP A 230 6.09 1.90 15.13
C ASP A 230 5.00 2.23 14.10
N LEU A 231 3.86 1.53 14.15
CA LEU A 231 2.73 1.76 13.25
C LEU A 231 1.96 3.03 13.62
N ALA A 232 1.83 3.35 14.91
CA ALA A 232 1.26 4.62 15.35
C ALA A 232 2.06 5.83 14.84
N THR A 233 3.40 5.72 14.81
CA THR A 233 4.29 6.75 14.24
C THR A 233 4.09 6.87 12.72
N GLU A 234 4.01 5.75 12.00
CA GLU A 234 3.73 5.76 10.57
C GLU A 234 2.36 6.40 10.25
N LEU A 235 1.34 6.10 11.03
CA LEU A 235 0.00 6.69 10.89
C LEU A 235 0.00 8.20 11.14
N LEU A 236 0.82 8.70 12.08
CA LEU A 236 1.00 10.13 12.31
C LEU A 236 1.63 10.82 11.10
N ASP A 237 2.68 10.23 10.52
CA ASP A 237 3.36 10.78 9.34
C ASP A 237 2.39 10.87 8.15
N ARG A 238 1.59 9.82 7.92
CA ARG A 238 0.58 9.78 6.85
C ARG A 238 -0.54 10.78 7.07
N LEU A 239 -1.04 10.91 8.30
CA LEU A 239 -2.03 11.93 8.68
C LEU A 239 -1.50 13.35 8.43
N ASN A 240 -0.26 13.64 8.84
CA ASN A 240 0.33 14.95 8.63
C ASN A 240 0.62 15.23 7.16
N LEU A 241 1.01 14.22 6.38
CA LEU A 241 1.13 14.36 4.93
C LEU A 241 -0.22 14.70 4.29
N LEU A 242 -1.29 13.99 4.66
CA LEU A 242 -2.66 14.27 4.19
C LEU A 242 -3.09 15.71 4.52
N ARG A 243 -2.78 16.20 5.72
CA ARG A 243 -3.06 17.59 6.12
C ARG A 243 -2.28 18.60 5.30
N ILE A 244 -0.98 18.38 5.11
CA ILE A 244 -0.13 19.27 4.28
C ILE A 244 -0.63 19.31 2.83
N GLU A 245 -1.02 18.16 2.27
CA GLU A 245 -1.59 18.07 0.91
C GLU A 245 -2.92 18.83 0.79
N ALA A 246 -3.71 18.88 1.86
CA ALA A 246 -4.95 19.65 1.95
C ALA A 246 -4.72 21.15 2.26
N GLY A 247 -3.48 21.59 2.48
CA GLY A 247 -3.15 22.98 2.85
C GLY A 247 -3.31 23.30 4.33
N GLU A 248 -3.43 22.28 5.18
CA GLU A 248 -3.60 22.39 6.63
C GLU A 248 -2.26 22.23 7.37
N GLU A 249 -2.18 22.84 8.56
CA GLU A 249 -1.00 22.71 9.42
C GLU A 249 -0.90 21.28 10.00
N PRO A 250 0.30 20.70 10.10
CA PRO A 250 0.51 19.40 10.70
C PRO A 250 0.17 19.43 12.20
N LEU A 251 -0.36 18.32 12.72
CA LEU A 251 -0.71 18.15 14.12
C LEU A 251 0.53 17.77 14.92
N ALA A 252 0.67 18.36 16.11
CA ALA A 252 1.70 17.99 17.05
C ALA A 252 1.36 16.68 17.78
N TRP A 253 2.33 15.79 17.87
CA TRP A 253 2.19 14.58 18.68
C TRP A 253 1.95 14.93 20.16
N SER A 254 1.01 14.24 20.79
CA SER A 254 0.75 14.34 22.23
C SER A 254 0.75 12.95 22.88
N ALA A 255 1.77 12.70 23.71
CA ALA A 255 1.86 11.45 24.46
C ALA A 255 0.65 11.20 25.38
N ALA A 256 0.10 12.26 25.99
CA ALA A 256 -1.07 12.14 26.85
C ALA A 256 -2.34 11.73 26.07
N LEU A 257 -2.51 12.22 24.84
CA LEU A 257 -3.61 11.78 23.97
C LEU A 257 -3.38 10.34 23.50
N ALA A 258 -2.13 9.97 23.21
CA ALA A 258 -1.78 8.61 22.79
C ALA A 258 -2.06 7.59 23.90
N GLU A 259 -1.83 7.95 25.17
CA GLU A 259 -2.19 7.11 26.31
C GLU A 259 -3.71 6.94 26.48
N ILE A 260 -4.50 7.97 26.17
CA ILE A 260 -5.97 7.85 26.13
C ILE A 260 -6.39 6.93 24.98
N ALA A 261 -5.84 7.14 23.79
CA ALA A 261 -6.09 6.32 22.61
C ALA A 261 -5.73 4.85 22.86
N ALA A 262 -4.60 4.58 23.50
CA ALA A 262 -4.11 3.24 23.79
C ALA A 262 -5.03 2.51 24.77
N ARG A 263 -5.46 3.17 25.85
CA ARG A 263 -6.40 2.57 26.81
C ARG A 263 -7.73 2.20 26.16
N HIS A 264 -8.27 3.07 25.31
CA HIS A 264 -9.53 2.78 24.60
C HIS A 264 -9.37 1.64 23.58
N GLY A 265 -8.27 1.62 22.82
CA GLY A 265 -7.97 0.55 21.87
C GLY A 265 -7.79 -0.82 22.53
N VAL A 266 -7.07 -0.88 23.65
CA VAL A 266 -6.95 -2.12 24.43
C VAL A 266 -8.30 -2.54 24.99
N GLU A 267 -9.07 -1.61 25.57
CA GLU A 267 -10.39 -1.89 26.15
C GLU A 267 -11.36 -2.50 25.12
N MET A 268 -11.46 -1.91 23.93
CA MET A 268 -12.29 -2.42 22.84
C MET A 268 -11.95 -3.88 22.49
N TYR A 269 -10.66 -4.21 22.41
CA TYR A 269 -10.23 -5.59 22.16
C TYR A 269 -10.53 -6.54 23.33
N THR A 270 -10.28 -6.11 24.57
CA THR A 270 -10.43 -6.98 25.74
C THR A 270 -11.88 -7.22 26.11
N GLU A 271 -12.72 -6.20 25.96
CA GLU A 271 -14.15 -6.26 26.29
C GLU A 271 -15.03 -6.70 25.11
N GLY A 272 -14.44 -6.88 23.92
CA GLY A 272 -15.13 -7.46 22.77
C GLY A 272 -16.10 -6.50 22.08
N TYR A 273 -15.76 -5.23 21.96
CA TYR A 273 -16.59 -4.27 21.23
C TYR A 273 -15.74 -3.30 20.39
N PHE A 274 -16.35 -2.67 19.40
CA PHE A 274 -15.78 -1.57 18.63
C PHE A 274 -16.80 -0.43 18.66
N SER A 275 -16.45 0.72 19.25
CA SER A 275 -17.34 1.87 19.48
C SER A 275 -16.56 3.12 19.95
N HIS A 276 -17.05 4.30 19.58
CA HIS A 276 -16.58 5.59 20.15
C HIS A 276 -16.93 5.75 21.64
N VAL A 277 -18.10 5.23 22.02
CA VAL A 277 -18.60 5.27 23.39
C VAL A 277 -18.17 4.01 24.11
N SER A 278 -17.31 4.17 25.11
CA SER A 278 -16.92 3.09 26.01
C SER A 278 -18.01 2.89 27.08
N PRO A 279 -18.41 1.64 27.38
CA PRO A 279 -19.30 1.34 28.48
C PRO A 279 -18.67 1.59 29.87
N LEU A 280 -17.33 1.71 29.94
CA LEU A 280 -16.57 1.89 31.18
C LEU A 280 -16.11 3.33 31.38
N THR A 281 -15.72 4.01 30.30
CA THR A 281 -15.02 5.30 30.33
C THR A 281 -15.74 6.42 29.56
N GLY A 282 -16.89 6.14 28.95
CA GLY A 282 -17.75 7.14 28.30
C GLY A 282 -17.25 7.56 26.92
N GLU A 283 -17.55 8.79 26.52
CA GLU A 283 -17.09 9.37 25.25
C GLU A 283 -15.63 9.86 25.34
N VAL A 284 -15.02 10.20 24.19
CA VAL A 284 -13.65 10.73 24.16
C VAL A 284 -13.49 11.98 25.05
N THR A 285 -14.53 12.82 25.17
CA THR A 285 -14.53 14.00 26.05
C THR A 285 -14.50 13.63 27.52
N ASP A 286 -15.18 12.56 27.91
CA ASP A 286 -15.14 12.03 29.28
C ASP A 286 -13.76 11.46 29.59
N ARG A 287 -13.19 10.70 28.66
CA ARG A 287 -11.83 10.15 28.77
C ARG A 287 -10.77 11.25 28.91
N LEU A 288 -10.91 12.35 28.14
CA LEU A 288 -10.05 13.54 28.23
C LEU A 288 -10.21 14.26 29.58
N ALA A 289 -11.46 14.48 30.03
CA ALA A 289 -11.77 15.15 31.28
C ALA A 289 -11.25 14.36 32.49
N ALA A 290 -11.38 13.03 32.48
CA ALA A 290 -10.89 12.14 33.53
C ALA A 290 -9.36 12.19 33.68
N GLN A 291 -8.63 12.55 32.63
CA GLN A 291 -7.18 12.76 32.65
C GLN A 291 -6.77 14.22 32.87
N GLY A 292 -7.73 15.13 33.07
CA GLY A 292 -7.47 16.55 33.25
C GLY A 292 -6.84 17.21 32.03
N ILE A 293 -7.05 16.67 30.82
CA ILE A 293 -6.52 17.27 29.59
C ILE A 293 -7.44 18.42 29.16
N PRO A 294 -6.95 19.67 29.11
CA PRO A 294 -7.76 20.79 28.64
C PRO A 294 -7.88 20.76 27.11
N PHE A 295 -9.10 21.00 26.62
CA PHE A 295 -9.43 21.13 25.20
C PHE A 295 -10.58 22.11 25.01
N ARG A 296 -10.64 22.77 23.85
CA ARG A 296 -11.80 23.52 23.36
C ARG A 296 -12.61 22.72 22.36
N VAL A 297 -11.92 21.91 21.58
CA VAL A 297 -12.50 20.94 20.66
C VAL A 297 -11.78 19.60 20.83
N ALA A 298 -12.52 18.51 20.69
CA ALA A 298 -12.00 17.15 20.70
C ALA A 298 -12.63 16.36 19.55
N GLY A 299 -11.91 15.35 19.07
CA GLY A 299 -12.39 14.43 18.05
C GLY A 299 -11.74 13.07 18.19
N GLU A 300 -12.37 12.05 17.62
CA GLU A 300 -11.85 10.69 17.60
C GLU A 300 -12.11 10.05 16.24
N ASN A 301 -11.14 9.28 15.76
CA ASN A 301 -11.33 8.35 14.65
C ASN A 301 -10.96 6.94 15.12
N LEU A 302 -11.75 5.95 14.72
CA LEU A 302 -11.53 4.54 15.01
C LEU A 302 -11.39 3.76 13.71
N ALA A 303 -10.46 2.82 13.67
CA ALA A 303 -10.35 1.87 12.57
C ALA A 303 -9.97 0.48 13.09
N LEU A 304 -10.55 -0.54 12.48
CA LEU A 304 -10.10 -1.92 12.61
C LEU A 304 -9.81 -2.46 11.21
N ASN A 305 -8.55 -2.77 10.95
CA ASN A 305 -8.12 -3.32 9.66
C ASN A 305 -6.80 -4.12 9.83
N PRO A 306 -6.56 -5.19 9.06
CA PRO A 306 -5.30 -5.94 9.14
C PRO A 306 -4.03 -5.14 8.82
N THR A 307 -4.15 -3.97 8.17
CA THR A 307 -3.01 -3.25 7.58
C THR A 307 -3.06 -1.74 7.88
N VAL A 308 -1.90 -1.11 8.03
CA VAL A 308 -1.79 0.36 8.19
C VAL A 308 -2.36 1.10 6.98
N ASP A 309 -2.17 0.57 5.78
CA ASP A 309 -2.71 1.16 4.55
C ASP A 309 -4.24 1.11 4.54
N GLY A 310 -4.83 -0.01 4.95
CA GLY A 310 -6.29 -0.13 5.08
C GLY A 310 -6.85 0.75 6.17
N VAL A 311 -6.15 0.90 7.31
CA VAL A 311 -6.51 1.87 8.36
C VAL A 311 -6.52 3.30 7.79
N HIS A 312 -5.39 3.78 7.27
CA HIS A 312 -5.28 5.19 6.87
C HIS A 312 -6.13 5.48 5.62
N GLY A 313 -6.08 4.62 4.62
CA GLY A 313 -6.86 4.76 3.40
C GLY A 313 -8.35 4.66 3.65
N GLY A 314 -8.78 3.78 4.56
CA GLY A 314 -10.16 3.69 4.98
C GLY A 314 -10.64 4.97 5.66
N LEU A 315 -9.92 5.45 6.69
CA LEU A 315 -10.23 6.69 7.38
C LEU A 315 -10.28 7.89 6.41
N ALA A 316 -9.38 7.94 5.43
CA ALA A 316 -9.35 9.01 4.42
C ALA A 316 -10.49 8.90 3.38
N ALA A 317 -11.01 7.70 3.14
CA ALA A 317 -12.12 7.47 2.22
C ALA A 317 -13.50 7.73 2.86
N SER A 318 -13.61 7.67 4.19
CA SER A 318 -14.85 8.03 4.91
C SER A 318 -14.95 9.55 5.06
N PRO A 319 -16.04 10.18 4.57
CA PRO A 319 -16.22 11.62 4.68
C PRO A 319 -16.18 12.16 6.12
N GLY A 320 -16.77 11.43 7.07
CA GLY A 320 -16.78 11.83 8.48
C GLY A 320 -15.39 11.82 9.10
N HIS A 321 -14.65 10.73 8.90
CA HIS A 321 -13.30 10.56 9.44
C HIS A 321 -12.29 11.51 8.77
N LEU A 322 -12.41 11.71 7.46
CA LEU A 322 -11.61 12.68 6.72
C LEU A 322 -11.86 14.11 7.23
N ALA A 323 -13.12 14.47 7.49
CA ALA A 323 -13.45 15.78 8.07
C ALA A 323 -12.78 15.97 9.44
N THR A 324 -12.75 14.95 10.30
CA THR A 324 -12.01 14.98 11.57
C THR A 324 -10.51 15.16 11.35
N MET A 325 -9.91 14.42 10.41
CA MET A 325 -8.46 14.51 10.11
C MET A 325 -8.04 15.88 9.56
N LEU A 326 -8.93 16.55 8.82
CA LEU A 326 -8.68 17.86 8.21
C LEU A 326 -9.26 19.04 9.02
N GLU A 327 -9.85 18.79 10.18
CA GLU A 327 -10.40 19.84 11.02
C GLU A 327 -9.28 20.82 11.47
N THR A 328 -9.50 22.10 11.19
CA THR A 328 -8.49 23.17 11.33
C THR A 328 -8.33 23.63 12.77
N ARG A 329 -9.34 23.39 13.61
CA ARG A 329 -9.30 23.73 15.03
C ARG A 329 -8.39 22.80 15.83
N PHE A 330 -8.08 21.60 15.34
CA PHE A 330 -7.17 20.68 16.02
C PHE A 330 -5.71 21.12 15.85
N THR A 331 -4.93 20.99 16.93
CA THR A 331 -3.51 21.31 16.98
C THR A 331 -2.64 20.16 17.50
N ARG A 332 -3.26 19.17 18.15
CA ARG A 332 -2.57 18.02 18.75
C ARG A 332 -3.30 16.73 18.43
N VAL A 333 -2.55 15.64 18.29
CA VAL A 333 -3.08 14.29 18.09
C VAL A 333 -2.29 13.26 18.91
N GLY A 334 -2.99 12.24 19.40
CA GLY A 334 -2.39 11.00 19.88
C GLY A 334 -2.97 9.83 19.12
N ILE A 335 -2.12 8.88 18.73
CA ILE A 335 -2.51 7.71 17.95
C ILE A 335 -2.03 6.46 18.69
N SER A 336 -2.89 5.46 18.81
CA SER A 336 -2.50 4.11 19.22
C SER A 336 -2.75 3.11 18.10
N ALA A 337 -1.94 2.06 18.06
CA ALA A 337 -2.11 0.95 17.16
C ALA A 337 -1.86 -0.35 17.95
N HIS A 338 -2.85 -1.22 17.97
CA HIS A 338 -2.81 -2.46 18.72
C HIS A 338 -3.10 -3.64 17.79
N GLU A 339 -2.19 -4.60 17.74
CA GLU A 339 -2.36 -5.80 16.96
C GLU A 339 -3.08 -6.87 17.79
N GLY A 340 -4.15 -7.43 17.22
CA GLY A 340 -4.98 -8.43 17.85
C GLY A 340 -5.59 -9.41 16.84
N PRO A 341 -6.47 -10.31 17.29
CA PRO A 341 -7.00 -11.40 16.45
C PRO A 341 -7.76 -10.94 15.19
N LEU A 342 -8.23 -9.68 15.17
CA LEU A 342 -9.00 -9.09 14.07
C LEU A 342 -8.19 -8.08 13.24
N GLY A 343 -6.90 -7.92 13.53
CA GLY A 343 -5.99 -6.99 12.83
C GLY A 343 -5.49 -5.85 13.73
N LEU A 344 -5.22 -4.70 13.12
CA LEU A 344 -4.81 -3.49 13.80
C LEU A 344 -6.05 -2.71 14.25
N MET A 345 -6.20 -2.55 15.56
CA MET A 345 -7.12 -1.60 16.14
C MET A 345 -6.40 -0.28 16.37
N VAL A 346 -6.90 0.76 15.71
CA VAL A 346 -6.30 2.08 15.72
C VAL A 346 -7.29 3.09 16.26
N VAL A 347 -6.81 3.90 17.19
CA VAL A 347 -7.55 5.02 17.77
C VAL A 347 -6.73 6.29 17.54
N GLN A 348 -7.34 7.31 16.95
CA GLN A 348 -6.76 8.65 16.83
C GLN A 348 -7.58 9.61 17.68
N VAL A 349 -6.94 10.28 18.65
CA VAL A 349 -7.58 11.28 19.52
C VAL A 349 -7.01 12.66 19.20
N PHE A 350 -7.88 13.60 18.87
CA PHE A 350 -7.54 14.95 18.43
C PHE A 350 -7.96 15.99 19.48
N THR A 351 -7.16 17.04 19.68
CA THR A 351 -7.57 18.21 20.48
C THR A 351 -7.08 19.53 19.89
N GLY A 352 -7.79 20.61 20.24
CA GLY A 352 -7.45 22.00 19.95
C GLY A 352 -7.82 22.94 21.09
#